data_AF-A0A963CQ48-F1
#
_entry.id   AF-A0A963CQ48-F1
#
_cell.length_a   1.000
_cell.length_b   1.000
_cell.length_c   1.000
_cell.angle_alpha   90.00
_cell.angle_beta   90.00
_cell.angle_gamma   90.00
#
_symmetry.space_group_name_H-M   'P 1'
#
loop_
_entity.id
_entity.type
_entity.pdbx_description
1 polymer ?
#
loop_
_entity_poly.entity_id
_entity_poly.type
_entity_poly.pdbx_seq_one_letter_code
_entity_poly.pdbx_strand_id
1 'polypeptide(L)'
;MKVKTVLRLLVLFSASSIQSGSAAEIDSVTPRSIELENSLPAINRIFTQRLQQGIDKANAQQADFDEMQDSEFCDEEILYTELRKAIFDSLTAAWGLKGYDLDKQLRRLLASQSYHLSLNDSVYRDINYLEGFSLNLKELSDVVNIDGHLVGLDKIGHFFAQG
;
A
#
# COMPACT_ATOMS: atom_id res chain seq x y z
N MET A 1 -12.66 55.55 0.47
CA MET A 1 -11.70 54.64 -0.18
C MET A 1 -11.48 53.29 0.54
N LYS A 2 -12.24 52.90 1.59
CA LYS A 2 -11.95 51.70 2.39
C LYS A 2 -12.85 50.47 2.10
N VAL A 3 -14.06 50.66 1.58
CA VAL A 3 -15.05 49.57 1.40
C VAL A 3 -14.73 48.65 0.22
N LYS A 4 -14.22 49.20 -0.90
CA LYS A 4 -13.86 48.41 -2.10
C LYS A 4 -12.67 47.47 -1.87
N THR A 5 -11.75 47.84 -0.97
CA THR A 5 -10.58 47.02 -0.64
C THR A 5 -10.94 45.85 0.27
N VAL A 6 -11.83 46.07 1.25
CA VAL A 6 -12.34 45.02 2.13
C VAL A 6 -13.18 44.00 1.35
N LEU A 7 -14.04 44.46 0.44
CA LEU A 7 -14.86 43.58 -0.39
C LEU A 7 -14.02 42.71 -1.34
N ARG A 8 -12.93 43.26 -1.91
CA ARG A 8 -11.99 42.48 -2.73
C ARG A 8 -11.24 41.43 -1.91
N LEU A 9 -10.84 41.76 -0.68
CA LEU A 9 -10.20 40.79 0.22
C LEU A 9 -11.14 39.64 0.61
N LEU A 10 -12.42 39.95 0.83
CA LEU A 10 -13.42 38.95 1.23
C LEU A 10 -13.73 37.95 0.10
N VAL A 11 -13.80 38.44 -1.15
CA VAL A 11 -14.00 37.58 -2.35
C VAL A 11 -12.79 36.67 -2.60
N LEU A 12 -11.57 37.18 -2.39
CA LEU A 12 -10.34 36.39 -2.51
C LEU A 12 -10.25 35.29 -1.44
N PHE A 13 -10.68 35.58 -0.21
CA PHE A 13 -10.66 34.61 0.89
C PHE A 13 -11.66 33.46 0.68
N SER A 14 -12.86 33.76 0.15
CA SER A 14 -13.88 32.74 -0.15
C SER A 14 -13.48 31.78 -1.29
N ALA A 15 -12.58 32.19 -2.19
CA ALA A 15 -12.09 31.33 -3.27
C ALA A 15 -11.01 30.33 -2.81
N SER A 16 -10.41 30.53 -1.63
CA SER A 16 -9.35 29.67 -1.09
C SER A 16 -9.88 28.52 -0.23
N SER A 17 -11.15 28.58 0.21
CA SER A 17 -11.70 27.66 1.20
C SER A 17 -12.27 26.35 0.63
N ILE A 18 -12.19 26.13 -0.69
CA ILE A 18 -12.76 24.96 -1.38
C ILE A 18 -11.66 24.09 -2.02
N GLN A 19 -10.46 24.06 -1.44
CA GLN A 19 -9.44 23.10 -1.84
C GLN A 19 -9.48 21.86 -0.94
N SER A 20 -10.47 21.00 -1.18
CA SER A 20 -10.39 19.58 -0.80
C SER A 20 -9.55 18.85 -1.83
N GLY A 21 -8.28 19.23 -1.95
CA GLY A 21 -7.31 18.53 -2.78
C GLY A 21 -6.70 17.40 -1.96
N SER A 22 -7.25 16.20 -2.06
CA SER A 22 -6.52 14.99 -1.70
C SER A 22 -5.48 14.74 -2.78
N ALA A 23 -4.34 15.42 -2.67
CA ALA A 23 -3.17 15.15 -3.50
C ALA A 23 -2.28 14.15 -2.76
N ALA A 24 -2.40 12.87 -3.12
CA ALA A 24 -1.30 11.94 -2.91
C ALA A 24 -0.26 12.24 -4.00
N GLU A 25 0.96 12.59 -3.59
CA GLU A 25 2.09 12.79 -4.49
C GLU A 25 2.37 11.48 -5.25
N ILE A 26 2.13 11.49 -6.57
CA ILE A 26 2.57 10.45 -7.50
C ILE A 26 3.82 11.00 -8.17
N ASP A 27 4.99 10.56 -7.69
CA ASP A 27 6.26 10.84 -8.35
C ASP A 27 6.46 9.87 -9.52
N SER A 28 7.13 10.37 -10.56
CA SER A 28 7.35 9.83 -11.90
C SER A 28 6.22 9.99 -12.93
N VAL A 29 6.60 10.47 -14.12
CA VAL A 29 5.74 10.91 -15.23
C VAL A 29 4.60 9.93 -15.53
N THR A 30 3.36 10.41 -15.41
CA THR A 30 2.16 9.71 -15.87
C THR A 30 2.02 9.85 -17.39
N PRO A 31 1.71 8.77 -18.14
CA PRO A 31 0.76 8.91 -19.24
C PRO A 31 -0.45 9.63 -18.64
N ARG A 32 -0.76 10.84 -19.12
CA ARG A 32 -1.70 11.78 -18.46
C ARG A 32 -3.14 11.23 -18.32
N SER A 33 -3.40 10.03 -18.83
CA SER A 33 -4.64 9.26 -18.69
C SER A 33 -4.34 7.76 -18.80
N ILE A 34 -3.81 7.14 -17.74
CA ILE A 34 -3.86 5.68 -17.63
C ILE A 34 -5.25 5.33 -17.09
N GLU A 35 -6.03 4.63 -17.89
CA GLU A 35 -7.27 4.02 -17.42
C GLU A 35 -6.96 2.60 -16.95
N LEU A 36 -7.12 2.36 -15.64
CA LEU A 36 -7.00 1.05 -15.03
C LEU A 36 -8.35 0.66 -14.42
N GLU A 37 -8.69 -0.63 -14.51
CA GLU A 37 -9.81 -1.19 -13.77
C GLU A 37 -9.62 -1.02 -12.27
N ASN A 38 -10.71 -0.90 -11.52
CA ASN A 38 -10.63 -0.79 -10.06
C ASN A 38 -10.12 -2.11 -9.46
N SER A 39 -8.94 -2.05 -8.84
CA SER A 39 -8.26 -3.18 -8.20
C SER A 39 -8.73 -3.43 -6.77
N LEU A 40 -9.55 -2.56 -6.18
CA LEU A 40 -10.06 -2.72 -4.82
C LEU A 40 -10.70 -4.10 -4.56
N PRO A 41 -11.56 -4.65 -5.44
CA PRO A 41 -12.12 -5.99 -5.23
C PRO A 41 -11.05 -7.09 -5.21
N ALA A 42 -10.05 -6.99 -6.08
CA ALA A 42 -8.96 -7.96 -6.15
C ALA A 42 -8.05 -7.87 -4.92
N ILE A 43 -7.68 -6.66 -4.50
CA ILE A 43 -6.91 -6.38 -3.29
C ILE A 43 -7.64 -6.92 -2.06
N ASN A 44 -8.93 -6.59 -1.90
CA ASN A 44 -9.74 -7.07 -0.78
C ASN A 44 -9.81 -8.60 -0.76
N ARG A 45 -9.98 -9.25 -1.91
CA ARG A 45 -9.97 -10.72 -1.99
C ARG A 45 -8.63 -11.30 -1.54
N ILE A 46 -7.51 -10.75 -2.00
CA ILE A 46 -6.15 -11.20 -1.64
C ILE A 46 -5.95 -11.11 -0.13
N PHE A 47 -6.20 -9.94 0.47
CA PHE A 47 -5.96 -9.74 1.89
C PHE A 47 -6.99 -10.45 2.77
N THR A 48 -8.26 -10.50 2.39
CA THR A 48 -9.27 -11.29 3.13
C THR A 48 -8.88 -12.76 3.20
N GLN A 49 -8.43 -13.34 2.08
CA GLN A 49 -7.97 -14.72 2.05
C GLN A 49 -6.75 -14.94 2.97
N ARG A 50 -5.76 -14.04 2.93
CA ARG A 50 -4.56 -14.13 3.79
C ARG A 50 -4.89 -13.95 5.26
N LEU A 51 -5.77 -13.00 5.60
CA LEU A 51 -6.23 -12.79 6.98
C LEU A 51 -6.95 -14.03 7.50
N GLN A 52 -7.86 -14.61 6.72
CA GLN A 52 -8.54 -15.85 7.10
C GLN A 52 -7.56 -16.99 7.34
N GLN A 53 -6.57 -17.18 6.45
CA GLN A 53 -5.53 -18.18 6.63
C GLN A 53 -4.71 -17.98 7.91
N GLY A 54 -4.42 -16.73 8.28
CA GLY A 54 -3.72 -16.42 9.54
C GLY A 54 -4.56 -16.75 10.76
N ILE A 55 -5.85 -16.41 10.74
CA ILE A 55 -6.81 -16.74 11.81
C ILE A 55 -6.95 -18.26 11.97
N ASP A 56 -7.14 -18.98 10.86
CA ASP A 56 -7.30 -20.45 10.89
C ASP A 56 -6.06 -21.14 11.48
N LYS A 57 -4.85 -20.65 11.15
CA LYS A 57 -3.60 -21.16 11.71
C LYS A 57 -3.42 -20.83 13.19
N ALA A 58 -3.79 -19.62 13.61
CA ALA A 58 -3.72 -19.24 15.02
C ALA A 58 -4.64 -20.12 15.88
N ASN A 59 -5.88 -20.33 15.42
CA ASN A 59 -6.85 -21.19 16.10
C ASN A 59 -6.40 -22.66 16.15
N ALA A 60 -5.79 -23.16 15.07
CA ALA A 60 -5.27 -24.53 15.05
C ALA A 60 -4.16 -24.77 16.08
N GLN A 61 -3.29 -23.78 16.34
CA GLN A 61 -2.25 -23.88 17.37
C GLN A 61 -2.81 -23.91 18.79
N GLN A 62 -3.98 -23.31 19.02
CA GLN A 62 -4.64 -23.31 20.33
C GLN A 62 -5.35 -24.63 20.63
N ALA A 63 -5.90 -25.29 19.61
CA ALA A 63 -6.57 -26.60 19.74
C ALA A 63 -5.61 -27.73 20.19
N ASP A 64 -4.30 -27.60 19.94
CA ASP A 64 -3.30 -28.59 20.38
C ASP A 64 -3.04 -28.55 21.91
N PHE A 65 -3.57 -27.56 22.65
CA PHE A 65 -3.38 -27.39 24.10
C PHE A 65 -4.61 -27.77 24.95
N ASP A 66 -5.53 -28.57 24.41
CA ASP A 66 -6.83 -29.00 24.96
C ASP A 66 -6.85 -29.68 26.36
N GLU A 67 -5.75 -29.71 27.13
CA GLU A 67 -5.71 -30.28 28.49
C GLU A 67 -5.73 -29.26 29.64
N MET A 68 -5.74 -27.95 29.40
CA MET A 68 -5.73 -26.96 30.48
C MET A 68 -6.81 -25.89 30.39
N GLN A 69 -7.90 -26.14 31.13
CA GLN A 69 -8.83 -25.20 31.77
C GLN A 69 -9.36 -24.01 30.95
N ASP A 70 -10.67 -24.09 30.67
CA ASP A 70 -11.65 -23.00 30.66
C ASP A 70 -11.09 -21.57 30.86
N SER A 71 -10.46 -21.03 29.83
CA SER A 71 -10.52 -19.60 29.54
C SER A 71 -10.18 -19.37 28.07
N GLU A 72 -11.17 -18.90 27.33
CA GLU A 72 -11.08 -18.25 26.02
C GLU A 72 -10.05 -17.11 26.03
N PHE A 73 -8.76 -17.43 26.00
CA PHE A 73 -7.73 -16.43 25.76
C PHE A 73 -7.20 -16.60 24.35
N CYS A 74 -7.64 -15.69 23.48
CA CYS A 74 -6.95 -15.42 22.23
C CYS A 74 -5.51 -15.01 22.59
N ASP A 75 -4.56 -15.89 22.33
CA ASP A 75 -3.15 -15.55 22.40
C ASP A 75 -2.84 -14.54 21.28
N GLU A 76 -2.74 -13.29 21.67
CA GLU A 76 -2.49 -12.14 20.79
C GLU A 76 -1.14 -12.29 20.06
N GLU A 77 -0.13 -12.89 20.70
CA GLU A 77 1.19 -13.11 20.09
C GLU A 77 1.10 -14.15 18.97
N ILE A 78 0.40 -15.27 19.22
CA ILE A 78 0.15 -16.29 18.20
C ILE A 78 -0.67 -15.70 17.05
N LEU A 79 -1.73 -14.94 17.35
CA LEU A 79 -2.57 -14.29 16.34
C LEU A 79 -1.76 -13.36 15.44
N TYR A 80 -1.01 -12.40 16.00
CA TYR A 80 -0.21 -11.49 15.19
C TYR A 80 0.89 -12.19 14.41
N THR A 81 1.50 -13.23 15.00
CA THR A 81 2.53 -14.02 14.34
C THR A 81 1.97 -14.72 13.10
N GLU A 82 0.83 -15.38 13.21
CA GLU A 82 0.21 -16.09 12.08
C GLU A 82 -0.39 -15.14 11.05
N LEU A 83 -1.02 -14.03 11.47
CA LEU A 83 -1.46 -12.97 10.56
C LEU A 83 -0.28 -12.40 9.77
N ARG A 84 0.85 -12.14 10.42
CA ARG A 84 2.04 -11.62 9.75
C ARG A 84 2.60 -12.61 8.74
N LYS A 85 2.70 -13.89 9.10
CA LYS A 85 3.14 -14.95 8.19
C LYS A 85 2.23 -15.01 6.96
N ALA A 86 0.91 -14.94 7.17
CA ALA A 86 -0.07 -15.05 6.09
C ALA A 86 -0.11 -13.80 5.18
N ILE A 87 -0.08 -12.59 5.75
CA ILE A 87 -0.07 -11.33 4.98
C ILE A 87 1.14 -11.24 4.06
N PHE A 88 2.32 -11.63 4.55
CA PHE A 88 3.56 -11.56 3.77
C PHE A 88 3.84 -12.83 2.95
N ASP A 89 3.05 -13.89 3.11
CA ASP A 89 3.28 -15.22 2.51
C ASP A 89 4.75 -15.67 2.66
N SER A 90 5.34 -15.39 3.82
CA SER A 90 6.78 -15.53 4.05
C SER A 90 7.07 -16.06 5.44
N LEU A 91 7.79 -17.18 5.48
CA LEU A 91 8.38 -17.77 6.69
C LEU A 91 9.65 -17.03 7.12
N THR A 92 10.26 -16.24 6.24
CA THR A 92 11.49 -15.49 6.47
C THR A 92 11.16 -14.04 6.85
N ALA A 93 10.28 -13.89 7.84
CA ALA A 93 9.80 -12.62 8.34
C ALA A 93 10.85 -11.84 9.18
N ALA A 94 12.14 -11.89 8.85
CA ALA A 94 13.19 -11.35 9.70
C ALA A 94 13.94 -10.11 9.14
N TRP A 95 13.72 -9.67 7.90
CA TRP A 95 14.58 -8.64 7.30
C TRP A 95 13.76 -7.53 6.65
N GLY A 96 14.23 -6.28 6.71
CA GLY A 96 13.54 -5.02 6.33
C GLY A 96 13.07 -4.86 4.87
N LEU A 97 12.87 -5.97 4.16
CA LEU A 97 12.38 -6.05 2.78
C LEU A 97 10.95 -6.61 2.68
N LYS A 98 10.25 -6.85 3.79
CA LYS A 98 8.86 -7.38 3.79
C LYS A 98 7.90 -6.59 2.89
N GLY A 99 7.93 -5.27 2.98
CA GLY A 99 7.08 -4.42 2.14
C GLY A 99 7.43 -4.52 0.66
N TYR A 100 8.72 -4.64 0.34
CA TYR A 100 9.17 -4.85 -1.04
C TYR A 100 8.80 -6.25 -1.57
N ASP A 101 8.86 -7.28 -0.73
CA ASP A 101 8.44 -8.61 -1.15
C ASP A 101 6.93 -8.68 -1.40
N LEU A 102 6.13 -8.07 -0.52
CA LEU A 102 4.70 -7.92 -0.70
C LEU A 102 4.38 -7.12 -1.98
N ASP A 103 5.09 -6.03 -2.25
CA ASP A 103 4.98 -5.28 -3.50
C ASP A 103 5.19 -6.20 -4.73
N LYS A 104 6.29 -6.96 -4.79
CA LYS A 104 6.51 -7.93 -5.90
C LYS A 104 5.39 -8.97 -6.01
N GLN A 105 4.85 -9.46 -4.88
CA GLN A 105 3.73 -10.40 -4.91
C GLN A 105 2.49 -9.75 -5.51
N LEU A 106 2.17 -8.52 -5.11
CA LEU A 106 1.03 -7.77 -5.63
C LEU A 106 1.19 -7.43 -7.11
N ARG A 107 2.39 -7.05 -7.59
CA ARG A 107 2.66 -6.85 -9.02
C ARG A 107 2.30 -8.08 -9.85
N ARG A 108 2.61 -9.28 -9.35
CA ARG A 108 2.26 -10.54 -10.02
C ARG A 108 0.76 -10.84 -9.96
N LEU A 109 0.14 -10.63 -8.80
CA LEU A 109 -1.27 -10.94 -8.57
C LEU A 109 -2.22 -9.96 -9.27
N LEU A 110 -1.77 -8.74 -9.51
CA LEU A 110 -2.54 -7.64 -10.11
C LEU A 110 -2.00 -7.25 -11.49
N ALA A 111 -1.19 -8.09 -12.14
CA ALA A 111 -0.53 -7.80 -13.40
C ALA A 111 -1.49 -7.39 -14.54
N SER A 112 -2.75 -7.83 -14.51
CA SER A 112 -3.77 -7.44 -15.49
C SER A 112 -4.49 -6.13 -15.16
N GLN A 113 -4.28 -5.58 -13.96
CA GLN A 113 -4.94 -4.39 -13.42
C GLN A 113 -3.93 -3.32 -12.97
N SER A 114 -2.65 -3.53 -13.26
CA SER A 114 -1.56 -2.64 -12.89
C SER A 114 -0.90 -2.02 -14.12
N TYR A 115 -0.28 -0.87 -13.91
CA TYR A 115 0.59 -0.24 -14.88
C TYR A 115 2.03 -0.24 -14.35
N HIS A 116 2.93 -0.80 -15.15
CA HIS A 116 4.35 -0.81 -14.86
C HIS A 116 5.06 0.30 -15.67
N LEU A 117 5.85 1.13 -14.99
CA LEU A 117 6.75 2.10 -15.61
C LEU A 117 8.19 1.66 -15.38
N SER A 118 8.95 1.46 -16.45
CA SER A 118 10.36 1.12 -16.32
C SER A 118 11.15 2.31 -15.76
N LEU A 119 12.25 2.06 -15.03
CA LEU A 119 13.12 3.12 -14.52
C LEU A 119 13.65 4.02 -15.66
N ASN A 120 13.95 3.44 -16.81
CA ASN A 120 14.46 4.15 -17.99
C ASN A 120 13.44 5.12 -18.60
N ASP A 121 12.15 4.85 -18.41
CA ASP A 121 11.05 5.69 -18.91
C ASP A 121 10.61 6.73 -17.88
N SER A 122 11.24 6.75 -16.70
CA SER A 122 10.88 7.63 -15.59
C SER A 122 11.73 8.91 -15.52
N VAL A 123 11.32 9.84 -14.65
CA VAL A 123 12.14 11.01 -14.29
C VAL A 123 13.47 10.64 -13.62
N TYR A 124 13.57 9.42 -13.11
CA TYR A 124 14.74 8.91 -12.40
C TYR A 124 15.72 8.17 -13.30
N ARG A 125 15.47 8.12 -14.62
CA ARG A 125 16.33 7.42 -15.59
C ARG A 125 17.80 7.84 -15.56
N ASP A 126 18.06 9.08 -15.13
CA ASP A 126 19.39 9.68 -15.11
C ASP A 126 20.08 9.56 -13.73
N ILE A 127 19.43 8.91 -12.75
CA ILE A 127 20.02 8.66 -11.43
C ILE A 127 21.07 7.54 -11.55
N ASN A 128 22.30 7.85 -11.12
CA ASN A 128 23.38 6.87 -11.13
C ASN A 128 23.22 5.82 -10.00
N TYR A 129 23.85 4.65 -10.16
CA TYR A 129 23.66 3.50 -9.26
C TYR A 129 23.99 3.80 -7.79
N LEU A 130 24.93 4.71 -7.53
CA LEU A 130 25.32 5.10 -6.17
C LEU A 130 24.29 6.04 -5.52
N GLU A 131 23.79 7.03 -6.25
CA GLU A 131 22.75 7.96 -5.76
C GLU A 131 21.39 7.25 -5.61
N GLY A 132 21.10 6.31 -6.50
CA GLY A 132 19.83 5.59 -6.56
C GLY A 132 19.95 4.13 -6.16
N PHE A 133 20.86 3.72 -5.27
CA PHE A 133 21.09 2.30 -4.96
C PHE A 133 19.80 1.55 -4.62
N SER A 134 18.93 2.14 -3.79
CA SER A 134 17.63 1.53 -3.46
C SER A 134 16.65 1.50 -4.63
N LEU A 135 16.64 2.54 -5.48
CA LEU A 135 15.78 2.63 -6.67
C LEU A 135 16.21 1.64 -7.75
N ASN A 136 17.51 1.50 -7.97
CA ASN A 136 18.08 0.53 -8.90
C ASN A 136 17.87 -0.92 -8.42
N LEU A 137 17.86 -1.15 -7.09
CA LEU A 137 17.66 -2.49 -6.52
C LEU A 137 16.19 -2.91 -6.47
N LYS A 138 15.27 -1.98 -6.18
CA LYS A 138 13.84 -2.27 -5.99
C LYS A 138 12.97 -1.96 -7.20
N GLU A 139 13.54 -1.26 -8.18
CA GLU A 139 12.85 -0.73 -9.36
C GLU A 139 11.67 0.18 -8.96
N LEU A 140 10.99 0.74 -9.95
CA LEU A 140 9.72 1.42 -9.72
C LEU A 140 8.62 0.38 -9.50
N SER A 141 7.72 0.69 -8.57
CA SER A 141 6.55 -0.13 -8.29
C SER A 141 5.44 0.13 -9.30
N ASP A 142 4.60 -0.88 -9.51
CA ASP A 142 3.44 -0.71 -10.37
C ASP A 142 2.39 0.15 -9.68
N VAL A 143 1.59 0.82 -10.50
CA VAL A 143 0.45 1.62 -10.06
C VAL A 143 -0.84 0.86 -10.34
N VAL A 144 -1.79 0.92 -9.43
CA VAL A 144 -3.14 0.37 -9.58
C VAL A 144 -4.18 1.45 -9.32
N ASN A 145 -5.39 1.26 -9.86
CA ASN A 145 -6.54 2.10 -9.52
C ASN A 145 -7.27 1.51 -8.31
N ILE A 146 -7.46 2.31 -7.26
CA ILE A 146 -8.27 2.00 -6.09
C ILE A 146 -9.34 3.09 -5.99
N ASP A 147 -10.57 2.73 -6.33
CA ASP A 147 -11.74 3.63 -6.23
C ASP A 147 -11.56 5.00 -6.92
N GLY A 148 -10.94 4.99 -8.10
CA GLY A 148 -10.65 6.20 -8.89
C GLY A 148 -9.30 6.86 -8.59
N HIS A 149 -8.54 6.33 -7.62
CA HIS A 149 -7.23 6.86 -7.25
C HIS A 149 -6.10 5.95 -7.72
N LEU A 150 -5.09 6.53 -8.36
CA LEU A 150 -3.87 5.82 -8.72
C LEU A 150 -2.95 5.70 -7.50
N VAL A 151 -2.60 4.47 -7.12
CA VAL A 151 -1.80 4.17 -5.93
C VAL A 151 -0.67 3.21 -6.30
N GLY A 152 0.56 3.52 -5.88
CA GLY A 152 1.70 2.61 -6.02
C GLY A 152 1.58 1.40 -5.09
N LEU A 153 1.86 0.20 -5.59
CA LEU A 153 1.78 -1.04 -4.80
C LEU A 153 2.80 -1.07 -3.65
N ASP A 154 3.92 -0.34 -3.78
CA ASP A 154 4.89 -0.10 -2.71
C ASP A 154 4.24 0.48 -1.45
N LYS A 155 3.23 1.36 -1.60
CA LYS A 155 2.50 1.95 -0.46
C LYS A 155 1.75 0.90 0.35
N ILE A 156 1.13 -0.07 -0.33
CA ILE A 156 0.46 -1.19 0.33
C ILE A 156 1.49 -2.05 1.08
N GLY A 157 2.62 -2.33 0.43
CA GLY A 157 3.76 -3.01 1.04
C GLY A 157 4.25 -2.34 2.32
N HIS A 158 4.41 -1.02 2.28
CA HIS A 158 4.83 -0.22 3.44
C HIS A 158 3.79 -0.20 4.55
N PHE A 159 2.51 -0.04 4.22
CA PHE A 159 1.41 -0.03 5.18
C PHE A 159 1.41 -1.28 6.06
N PHE A 160 1.47 -2.48 5.47
CA PHE A 160 1.46 -3.72 6.24
C PHE A 160 2.80 -4.03 6.95
N ALA A 161 3.92 -3.49 6.45
CA ALA A 161 5.25 -3.82 6.98
C ALA A 161 5.66 -2.95 8.17
N GLN A 162 5.17 -1.70 8.21
CA GLN A 162 5.55 -0.67 9.18
C GLN A 162 4.39 -0.21 10.08
N GLY A 163 3.14 -0.44 9.66
CA GLY A 163 1.94 -0.18 10.44
C GLY A 163 1.61 -1.27 11.45
#